data_AF-A0A1L7CU62-F1
#
_entry.id   AF-A0A1L7CU62-F1
#
_cell.length_a   1.000
_cell.length_b   1.000
_cell.length_c   1.000
_cell.angle_alpha   90.00
_cell.angle_beta   90.00
_cell.angle_gamma   90.00
#
_symmetry.space_group_name_H-M   'P 1'
#
loop_
_entity.id
_entity.type
_entity.pdbx_description
1 polymer ?
#
loop_
_entity_poly.entity_id
_entity_poly.type
_entity_poly.pdbx_seq_one_letter_code
_entity_poly.pdbx_strand_id
1 'polypeptide(L)'
;MQRFAAELRHRELTQELYDIGDEVASYIENLAEAVADFDVELVHDCLAEFDVIAGEGRADSRVVLGELVGLRQALTSGVRSGTLSVFDRPAAAPAAEGPGQLTAADLLAGHPLTGPVVVAELAAALDGRTTATTGHLAALVEHLLERTDTVARDLDSFSYPHFLARLAADVHVAVEGWCATVAEAYPAYARARRGSHPPAFLAERARIDAVVARVAARRRAASGTGGAAG
;
A
#
# COMPACT_ATOMS: atom_id res chain seq x y z
N MET A 1 9.84 -32.82 -17.44
CA MET A 1 9.55 -32.62 -16.00
C MET A 1 10.07 -31.27 -15.50
N GLN A 2 11.33 -30.88 -15.76
CA GLN A 2 11.91 -29.60 -15.31
C GLN A 2 11.23 -28.33 -15.88
N ARG A 3 10.79 -28.34 -17.15
CA ARG A 3 10.12 -27.18 -17.78
C ARG A 3 8.76 -26.86 -17.15
N PHE A 4 7.93 -27.88 -16.88
CA PHE A 4 6.65 -27.69 -16.21
C PHE A 4 6.80 -27.13 -14.79
N ALA A 5 7.84 -27.56 -14.06
CA ALA A 5 8.14 -27.01 -12.74
C ALA A 5 8.59 -25.54 -12.81
N ALA A 6 9.41 -25.17 -13.80
CA ALA A 6 9.85 -23.79 -14.01
C ALA A 6 8.71 -22.84 -14.43
N GLU A 7 7.80 -23.30 -15.29
CA GLU A 7 6.60 -22.54 -15.70
C GLU A 7 5.63 -22.34 -14.53
N LEU A 8 5.49 -23.33 -13.64
CA LEU A 8 4.70 -23.20 -12.42
C LEU A 8 5.33 -22.17 -11.46
N ARG A 9 6.64 -22.28 -11.18
CA ARG A 9 7.35 -21.33 -10.31
C ARG A 9 7.32 -19.91 -10.84
N HIS A 10 7.42 -19.72 -12.16
CA HIS A 10 7.25 -18.39 -12.76
C HIS A 10 5.87 -17.81 -12.45
N ARG A 11 4.80 -18.62 -12.55
CA ARG A 11 3.44 -18.16 -12.23
C ARG A 11 3.30 -17.81 -10.75
N GLU A 12 3.81 -18.65 -9.86
CA GLU A 12 3.80 -18.42 -8.41
C GLU A 12 4.49 -17.10 -8.07
N LEU A 13 5.71 -16.88 -8.54
CA LEU A 13 6.45 -15.63 -8.30
C LEU A 13 5.77 -14.41 -8.93
N THR A 14 5.09 -14.57 -10.06
CA THR A 14 4.31 -13.47 -10.65
C THR A 14 3.14 -13.12 -9.74
N GLN A 15 2.47 -14.12 -9.16
CA GLN A 15 1.40 -13.91 -8.18
C GLN A 15 1.93 -13.27 -6.90
N GLU A 16 3.06 -13.76 -6.36
CA GLU A 16 3.71 -13.16 -5.18
C GLU A 16 4.00 -11.67 -5.39
N LEU A 17 4.37 -11.26 -6.61
CA LEU A 17 4.57 -9.84 -6.93
C LEU A 17 3.27 -9.01 -6.89
N TYR A 18 2.15 -9.57 -7.35
CA TYR A 18 0.84 -8.93 -7.22
C TYR A 18 0.39 -8.87 -5.76
N ASP A 19 0.57 -9.97 -5.01
CA ASP A 19 0.21 -10.05 -3.60
C ASP A 19 0.93 -8.97 -2.77
N ILE A 20 2.23 -8.72 -3.06
CA ILE A 20 2.98 -7.61 -2.46
C ILE A 20 2.35 -6.25 -2.79
N GLY A 21 1.98 -6.02 -4.05
CA GLY A 21 1.35 -4.76 -4.46
C GLY A 21 0.00 -4.53 -3.79
N ASP A 22 -0.83 -5.57 -3.72
CA ASP A 22 -2.16 -5.53 -3.10
C ASP A 22 -2.07 -5.33 -1.58
N GLU A 23 -1.08 -5.93 -0.92
CA GLU A 23 -0.85 -5.74 0.51
C GLU A 23 -0.44 -4.30 0.83
N VAL A 24 0.54 -3.74 0.11
CA VAL A 24 0.95 -2.34 0.29
C VAL A 24 -0.22 -1.39 0.00
N ALA A 25 -1.00 -1.65 -1.05
CA ALA A 25 -2.20 -0.87 -1.38
C ALA A 25 -3.21 -0.86 -0.22
N SER A 26 -3.49 -2.02 0.37
CA SER A 26 -4.43 -2.17 1.48
C SER A 26 -4.05 -1.30 2.69
N TYR A 27 -2.76 -1.13 2.98
CA TYR A 27 -2.32 -0.26 4.08
C TYR A 27 -2.40 1.24 3.76
N ILE A 28 -2.26 1.62 2.49
CA ILE A 28 -2.54 3.00 2.04
C ILE A 28 -4.04 3.30 2.15
N GLU A 29 -4.90 2.34 1.84
CA GLU A 29 -6.36 2.46 2.02
C GLU A 29 -6.74 2.61 3.50
N ASN A 30 -6.13 1.81 4.40
CA ASN A 30 -6.33 1.96 5.85
C ASN A 30 -5.97 3.38 6.34
N LEU A 31 -4.86 3.93 5.83
CA LEU A 31 -4.47 5.33 6.09
C LEU A 31 -5.53 6.31 5.60
N ALA A 32 -6.04 6.13 4.38
CA ALA A 32 -7.08 6.99 3.82
C ALA A 32 -8.37 6.95 4.65
N GLU A 33 -8.78 5.76 5.13
CA GLU A 33 -9.93 5.62 6.02
C GLU A 33 -9.71 6.31 7.37
N ALA A 34 -8.53 6.17 7.97
CA ALA A 34 -8.19 6.83 9.24
C ALA A 34 -8.18 8.37 9.11
N VAL A 35 -7.63 8.90 8.00
CA VAL A 35 -7.65 10.33 7.68
C VAL A 35 -9.09 10.83 7.49
N ALA A 36 -9.92 10.07 6.76
CA ALA A 36 -11.33 10.42 6.56
C ALA A 36 -12.12 10.48 7.87
N ASP A 37 -11.77 9.62 8.83
CA ASP A 37 -12.41 9.60 10.15
C ASP A 37 -11.93 10.72 11.09
N PHE A 38 -10.91 11.49 10.71
CA PHE A 38 -10.23 12.47 11.58
C PHE A 38 -9.60 11.85 12.84
N ASP A 39 -9.33 10.54 12.83
CA ASP A 39 -8.71 9.84 13.96
C ASP A 39 -7.18 9.90 13.86
N VAL A 40 -6.61 10.95 14.45
CA VAL A 40 -5.16 11.24 14.40
C VAL A 40 -4.33 10.12 15.04
N GLU A 41 -4.82 9.51 16.11
CA GLU A 41 -4.12 8.40 16.78
C GLU A 41 -4.07 7.20 15.85
N LEU A 42 -5.20 6.87 15.22
CA LEU A 42 -5.28 5.79 14.24
C LEU A 42 -4.44 6.08 12.99
N VAL A 43 -4.37 7.32 12.52
CA VAL A 43 -3.52 7.72 11.39
C VAL A 43 -2.05 7.41 11.71
N HIS A 44 -1.57 7.73 12.90
CA HIS A 44 -0.20 7.41 13.31
C HIS A 44 0.05 5.91 13.42
N ASP A 45 -0.89 5.16 14.00
CA ASP A 45 -0.79 3.70 14.10
C ASP A 45 -0.75 3.06 12.69
N CYS A 46 -1.65 3.47 11.79
CA CYS A 46 -1.68 3.00 10.41
C CYS A 46 -0.42 3.39 9.62
N LEU A 47 0.17 4.56 9.88
CA LEU A 47 1.41 4.98 9.20
C LEU A 47 2.59 4.12 9.66
N ALA A 48 2.67 3.82 10.96
CA ALA A 48 3.69 2.92 11.50
C ALA A 48 3.54 1.49 10.97
N GLU A 49 2.32 0.98 10.86
CA GLU A 49 2.06 -0.32 10.23
C GLU A 49 2.43 -0.31 8.73
N PHE A 50 2.07 0.75 8.01
CA PHE A 50 2.44 0.94 6.61
C PHE A 50 3.97 0.92 6.40
N ASP A 51 4.75 1.54 7.28
CA ASP A 51 6.21 1.53 7.19
C ASP A 51 6.81 0.12 7.25
N VAL A 52 6.25 -0.73 8.11
CA VAL A 52 6.66 -2.13 8.19
C VAL A 52 6.36 -2.83 6.88
N ILE A 53 5.13 -2.72 6.40
CA ILE A 53 4.65 -3.43 5.20
C ILE A 53 5.34 -2.94 3.93
N ALA A 54 5.52 -1.62 3.77
CA ALA A 54 6.26 -1.06 2.64
C ALA A 54 7.73 -1.49 2.67
N GLY A 55 8.33 -1.58 3.86
CA GLY A 55 9.69 -2.09 4.06
C GLY A 55 9.84 -3.57 3.67
N GLU A 56 8.91 -4.41 4.13
CA GLU A 56 8.83 -5.85 3.82
C GLU A 56 8.56 -6.06 2.32
N GLY A 57 7.53 -5.44 1.76
CA GLY A 57 7.22 -5.51 0.32
C GLY A 57 8.38 -5.07 -0.56
N ARG A 58 9.17 -4.08 -0.13
CA ARG A 58 10.41 -3.70 -0.84
C ARG A 58 11.49 -4.78 -0.76
N ALA A 59 11.66 -5.44 0.38
CA ALA A 59 12.64 -6.50 0.54
C ALA A 59 12.24 -7.74 -0.28
N ASP A 60 10.97 -8.14 -0.17
CA ASP A 60 10.43 -9.34 -0.80
C ASP A 60 10.37 -9.18 -2.32
N SER A 61 9.95 -8.02 -2.82
CA SER A 61 9.96 -7.75 -4.26
C SER A 61 11.35 -7.88 -4.88
N ARG A 62 12.43 -7.54 -4.18
CA ARG A 62 13.80 -7.77 -4.69
C ARG A 62 14.11 -9.24 -4.88
N VAL A 63 13.67 -10.09 -3.93
CA VAL A 63 13.89 -11.53 -3.99
C VAL A 63 13.06 -12.12 -5.13
N VAL A 64 11.77 -11.82 -5.17
CA VAL A 64 10.83 -12.29 -6.19
C VAL A 64 11.28 -11.90 -7.60
N LEU A 65 11.64 -10.62 -7.81
CA LEU A 65 12.12 -10.15 -9.12
C LEU A 65 13.45 -10.79 -9.52
N GLY A 66 14.37 -10.98 -8.57
CA GLY A 66 15.64 -11.68 -8.82
C GLY A 66 15.42 -13.11 -9.31
N GLU A 67 14.50 -13.84 -8.67
CA GLU A 67 14.13 -15.19 -9.09
C GLU A 67 13.44 -15.20 -10.46
N LEU A 68 12.50 -14.29 -10.70
CA LEU A 68 11.81 -14.16 -11.99
C LEU A 68 12.77 -13.89 -13.14
N VAL A 69 13.73 -12.98 -12.96
CA VAL A 69 14.78 -12.69 -13.94
C VAL A 69 15.64 -13.93 -14.19
N GLY A 70 16.06 -14.62 -13.12
CA GLY A 70 16.85 -15.85 -13.23
C GLY A 70 16.11 -16.97 -13.98
N LEU A 71 14.83 -17.17 -13.69
CA LEU A 71 13.99 -18.16 -14.38
C LEU A 71 13.80 -17.82 -15.86
N ARG A 72 13.54 -16.54 -16.21
CA ARG A 72 13.42 -16.12 -17.61
C ARG A 72 14.72 -16.36 -18.38
N GLN A 73 15.88 -16.08 -17.78
CA GLN A 73 17.19 -16.35 -18.38
C GLN A 73 17.44 -17.86 -18.54
N ALA A 74 17.12 -18.68 -17.54
CA ALA A 74 17.27 -20.14 -17.62
C ALA A 74 16.38 -20.77 -18.70
N LEU A 75 15.12 -20.33 -18.79
CA LEU A 75 14.18 -20.78 -19.82
C LEU A 75 14.63 -20.36 -21.22
N THR A 76 15.13 -19.14 -21.37
CA THR A 76 15.57 -18.60 -22.67
C THR A 76 16.91 -19.22 -23.12
N SER A 77 17.85 -19.43 -22.20
CA SER A 77 19.14 -20.08 -22.50
C SER A 77 18.99 -21.57 -22.81
N GLY A 78 18.07 -22.28 -22.15
CA GLY A 78 17.71 -23.67 -22.48
C GLY A 78 17.04 -23.82 -23.85
N VAL A 79 16.32 -22.79 -24.33
CA VAL A 79 15.70 -22.74 -25.66
C VAL A 79 16.71 -22.33 -26.75
N ARG A 80 17.75 -21.55 -26.42
CA ARG A 80 18.77 -21.02 -27.35
C ARG A 80 19.99 -21.93 -27.60
N SER A 81 19.91 -23.22 -27.27
CA SER A 81 20.89 -24.22 -27.75
C SER A 81 20.91 -24.38 -29.29
N GLY A 82 20.03 -23.69 -30.02
CA GLY A 82 20.21 -23.34 -31.43
C GLY A 82 19.91 -21.85 -31.62
N THR A 83 20.86 -21.13 -32.20
CA THR A 83 20.85 -19.72 -32.64
C THR A 83 20.75 -18.60 -31.59
N LEU A 84 21.88 -17.89 -31.45
CA LEU A 84 21.98 -16.57 -30.81
C LEU A 84 21.34 -15.51 -31.71
N SER A 85 20.21 -14.94 -31.28
CA SER A 85 19.79 -13.61 -31.73
C SER A 85 20.04 -12.60 -30.61
N VAL A 86 20.89 -11.62 -30.92
CA VAL A 86 20.98 -10.35 -30.20
C VAL A 86 19.65 -9.63 -30.44
N PHE A 87 18.84 -9.47 -29.39
CA PHE A 87 17.66 -8.63 -29.48
C PHE A 87 18.08 -7.19 -29.19
N ASP A 88 17.84 -6.30 -30.16
CA ASP A 88 17.82 -4.87 -29.92
C ASP A 88 16.73 -4.55 -28.90
N ARG A 89 17.13 -3.91 -27.80
CA ARG A 89 16.23 -3.48 -26.73
C ARG A 89 15.50 -2.23 -27.20
N PRO A 90 14.15 -2.23 -27.30
CA PRO A 90 13.40 -1.01 -27.53
C PRO A 90 13.71 -0.02 -26.40
N ALA A 91 13.85 1.26 -26.71
CA ALA A 91 13.96 2.29 -25.68
C ALA A 91 12.72 2.21 -24.77
N ALA A 92 12.95 2.19 -23.45
CA ALA A 92 11.88 2.19 -22.46
C ALA A 92 10.90 3.33 -22.76
N ALA A 93 9.60 3.02 -22.79
CA ALA A 93 8.58 4.05 -22.85
C ALA A 93 8.76 5.01 -21.65
N PRO A 94 8.53 6.33 -21.82
CA PRO A 94 8.61 7.26 -20.71
C PRO A 94 7.69 6.77 -19.58
N ALA A 95 8.21 6.78 -18.35
CA ALA A 95 7.42 6.40 -17.19
C ALA A 95 6.16 7.26 -17.14
N ALA A 96 4.99 6.63 -16.97
CA ALA A 96 3.77 7.38 -16.65
C ALA A 96 4.05 8.24 -15.41
N GLU A 97 3.85 9.55 -15.54
CA GLU A 97 3.97 10.47 -14.40
C GLU A 97 2.87 10.12 -13.38
N GLY A 98 3.27 9.70 -12.18
CA GLY A 98 2.35 9.47 -11.07
C GLY A 98 1.72 10.78 -10.56
N PRO A 99 0.84 10.72 -9.55
CA PRO A 99 0.05 11.87 -9.07
C PRO A 99 0.84 13.04 -8.44
N GLY A 100 2.17 13.03 -8.52
CA GLY A 100 3.04 14.01 -7.87
C GLY A 100 3.07 13.84 -6.35
N GLN A 101 3.63 14.83 -5.64
CA GLN A 101 3.59 14.89 -4.18
C GLN A 101 2.47 15.85 -3.75
N LEU A 102 1.74 15.51 -2.69
CA LEU A 102 0.81 16.41 -2.03
C LEU A 102 1.41 16.90 -0.72
N THR A 103 1.96 18.10 -0.69
CA THR A 103 2.60 18.65 0.52
C THR A 103 1.63 19.44 1.39
N ALA A 104 2.04 19.75 2.63
CA ALA A 104 1.35 20.71 3.49
C ALA A 104 1.11 22.06 2.79
N ALA A 105 2.07 22.53 2.00
CA ALA A 105 1.95 23.79 1.27
C ALA A 105 0.85 23.73 0.21
N ASP A 106 0.73 22.59 -0.50
CA ASP A 106 -0.30 22.37 -1.50
C ASP A 106 -1.70 22.34 -0.86
N LEU A 107 -1.84 21.68 0.30
CA LEU A 107 -3.07 21.67 1.09
C LEU A 107 -3.50 23.07 1.55
N LEU A 108 -2.55 23.87 2.04
CA LEU A 108 -2.80 25.25 2.45
C LEU A 108 -3.16 26.15 1.25
N ALA A 109 -2.51 25.95 0.11
CA ALA A 109 -2.78 26.70 -1.11
C ALA A 109 -4.14 26.34 -1.73
N GLY A 110 -4.49 25.05 -1.76
CA GLY A 110 -5.76 24.57 -2.31
C GLY A 110 -6.96 24.90 -1.43
N HIS A 111 -6.76 24.97 -0.12
CA HIS A 111 -7.80 25.26 0.86
C HIS A 111 -7.35 26.33 1.87
N PRO A 112 -7.21 27.60 1.44
CA PRO A 112 -6.67 28.66 2.27
C PRO A 112 -7.64 29.11 3.37
N LEU A 113 -7.07 29.62 4.45
CA LEU A 113 -7.79 30.29 5.53
C LEU A 113 -7.23 31.70 5.67
N THR A 114 -8.04 32.71 5.32
CA THR A 114 -7.58 34.11 5.25
C THR A 114 -8.38 35.00 6.19
N GLY A 115 -7.71 35.68 7.12
CA GLY A 115 -8.33 36.69 8.00
C GLY A 115 -9.17 36.10 9.14
N PRO A 116 -10.12 36.87 9.71
CA PRO A 116 -11.08 36.36 10.70
C PRO A 116 -11.99 35.33 10.02
N VAL A 117 -11.80 34.06 10.35
CA VAL A 117 -12.51 32.94 9.71
C VAL A 117 -13.81 32.65 10.46
N VAL A 118 -14.94 32.60 9.76
CA VAL A 118 -16.18 32.07 10.36
C VAL A 118 -16.14 30.54 10.42
N VAL A 119 -16.81 29.93 11.39
CA VAL A 119 -16.75 28.46 11.63
C VAL A 119 -17.02 27.64 10.37
N ALA A 120 -17.94 28.09 9.51
CA ALA A 120 -18.27 27.40 8.25
C ALA A 120 -17.10 27.37 7.25
N GLU A 121 -16.35 28.48 7.13
CA GLU A 121 -15.17 28.56 6.25
C GLU A 121 -14.03 27.71 6.79
N LEU A 122 -13.85 27.69 8.12
CA LEU A 122 -12.90 26.80 8.77
C LEU A 122 -13.23 25.34 8.45
N ALA A 123 -14.49 24.94 8.67
CA ALA A 123 -14.93 23.59 8.39
C ALA A 123 -14.71 23.20 6.93
N ALA A 124 -15.14 24.05 5.99
CA ALA A 124 -14.98 23.79 4.56
C ALA A 124 -13.51 23.62 4.14
N ALA A 125 -12.60 24.44 4.69
CA ALA A 125 -11.18 24.31 4.37
C ALA A 125 -10.58 23.02 4.93
N LEU A 126 -10.88 22.67 6.18
CA LEU A 126 -10.34 21.45 6.82
C LEU A 126 -10.91 20.18 6.21
N ASP A 127 -12.20 20.17 5.86
CA ASP A 127 -12.83 19.10 5.09
C ASP A 127 -12.23 18.98 3.69
N GLY A 128 -11.97 20.12 3.04
CA GLY A 128 -11.30 20.17 1.75
C GLY A 128 -9.91 19.56 1.79
N ARG A 129 -9.07 19.95 2.76
CA ARG A 129 -7.73 19.36 2.96
C ARG A 129 -7.80 17.86 3.20
N THR A 130 -8.74 17.41 4.04
CA THR A 130 -8.95 15.99 4.33
C THR A 130 -9.36 15.22 3.07
N THR A 131 -10.29 15.77 2.29
CA THR A 131 -10.73 15.18 1.02
C THR A 131 -9.60 15.13 -0.02
N ALA A 132 -8.77 16.18 -0.09
CA ALA A 132 -7.63 16.21 -0.99
C ALA A 132 -6.58 15.13 -0.62
N THR A 133 -6.30 14.97 0.68
CA THR A 133 -5.39 13.92 1.16
C THR A 133 -5.93 12.53 0.87
N THR A 134 -7.19 12.22 1.19
CA THR A 134 -7.76 10.89 0.93
C THR A 134 -7.83 10.58 -0.56
N GLY A 135 -8.21 11.57 -1.38
CA GLY A 135 -8.19 11.43 -2.85
C GLY A 135 -6.78 11.18 -3.40
N HIS A 136 -5.75 11.82 -2.82
CA HIS A 136 -4.37 11.59 -3.23
C HIS A 136 -3.88 10.19 -2.84
N LEU A 137 -4.19 9.71 -1.63
CA LEU A 137 -3.87 8.35 -1.20
C LEU A 137 -4.53 7.29 -2.12
N ALA A 138 -5.79 7.52 -2.52
CA ALA A 138 -6.46 6.66 -3.51
C ALA A 138 -5.74 6.67 -4.88
N ALA A 139 -5.31 7.84 -5.35
CA ALA A 139 -4.53 7.93 -6.60
C ALA A 139 -3.17 7.23 -6.50
N LEU A 140 -2.53 7.23 -5.33
CA LEU A 140 -1.29 6.48 -5.09
C LEU A 140 -1.53 4.97 -5.12
N VAL A 141 -2.67 4.49 -4.60
CA VAL A 141 -3.09 3.07 -4.71
C VAL A 141 -3.27 2.68 -6.17
N GLU A 142 -4.05 3.44 -6.94
CA GLU A 142 -4.26 3.17 -8.36
C GLU A 142 -2.91 3.12 -9.11
N HIS A 143 -2.03 4.09 -8.85
CA HIS A 143 -0.70 4.12 -9.44
C HIS A 143 0.13 2.89 -9.04
N LEU A 144 0.13 2.49 -7.76
CA LEU A 144 0.82 1.28 -7.30
C LEU A 144 0.35 0.03 -8.06
N LEU A 145 -0.96 -0.16 -8.21
CA LEU A 145 -1.51 -1.34 -8.90
C LEU A 145 -1.13 -1.35 -10.39
N GLU A 146 -1.23 -0.21 -11.07
CA GLU A 146 -0.79 -0.07 -12.47
C GLU A 146 0.70 -0.35 -12.65
N ARG A 147 1.54 0.15 -11.73
CA ARG A 147 2.99 -0.06 -11.77
C ARG A 147 3.33 -1.52 -11.47
N THR A 148 2.62 -2.16 -10.55
CA THR A 148 2.76 -3.60 -10.25
C THR A 148 2.45 -4.44 -11.49
N ASP A 149 1.34 -4.17 -12.18
CA ASP A 149 1.00 -4.84 -13.44
C ASP A 149 2.05 -4.60 -14.54
N THR A 150 2.57 -3.37 -14.64
CA THR A 150 3.62 -3.02 -15.60
C THR A 150 4.88 -3.86 -15.38
N VAL A 151 5.37 -3.95 -14.14
CA VAL A 151 6.59 -4.73 -13.85
C VAL A 151 6.36 -6.23 -13.98
N ALA A 152 5.17 -6.75 -13.61
CA ALA A 152 4.83 -8.16 -13.76
C ALA A 152 4.87 -8.61 -15.23
N ARG A 153 4.45 -7.72 -16.15
CA ARG A 153 4.53 -7.96 -17.60
C ARG A 153 5.96 -7.79 -18.12
N ASP A 154 6.63 -6.71 -17.72
CA ASP A 154 7.98 -6.36 -18.15
C ASP A 154 8.90 -6.06 -16.96
N LEU A 155 9.68 -7.07 -16.54
CA LEU A 155 10.60 -6.98 -15.40
C LEU A 155 11.73 -5.95 -15.62
N ASP A 156 12.04 -5.59 -16.87
CA ASP A 156 13.09 -4.63 -17.20
C ASP A 156 12.56 -3.19 -17.31
N SER A 157 11.24 -2.99 -17.12
CA SER A 157 10.59 -1.68 -17.31
C SER A 157 11.09 -0.62 -16.33
N PHE A 158 11.28 -0.96 -15.06
CA PHE A 158 11.83 -0.08 -14.03
C PHE A 158 12.18 -0.85 -12.74
N SER A 159 12.89 -0.17 -11.82
CA SER A 159 13.16 -0.72 -10.49
C SER A 159 11.93 -0.59 -9.59
N TYR A 160 11.15 -1.66 -9.48
CA TYR A 160 9.98 -1.72 -8.59
C TYR A 160 10.32 -1.50 -7.10
N PRO A 161 11.44 -2.03 -6.55
CA PRO A 161 11.82 -1.73 -5.17
C PRO A 161 12.16 -0.24 -4.93
N HIS A 162 12.67 0.46 -5.95
CA HIS A 162 12.90 1.90 -5.85
C HIS A 162 11.59 2.68 -5.97
N PHE A 163 10.67 2.21 -6.82
CA PHE A 163 9.32 2.74 -6.92
C PHE A 163 8.57 2.64 -5.57
N LEU A 164 8.55 1.47 -4.92
CA LEU A 164 7.92 1.30 -3.60
C LEU A 164 8.51 2.26 -2.54
N ALA A 165 9.83 2.48 -2.56
CA ALA A 165 10.47 3.43 -1.65
C ALA A 165 10.05 4.88 -1.90
N ARG A 166 9.85 5.27 -3.17
CA ARG A 166 9.33 6.61 -3.52
C ARG A 166 7.85 6.75 -3.16
N LEU A 167 7.05 5.74 -3.47
CA LEU A 167 5.63 5.68 -3.11
C LEU A 167 5.45 5.87 -1.61
N ALA A 168 6.25 5.16 -0.79
CA ALA A 168 6.21 5.32 0.66
C ALA A 168 6.55 6.75 1.09
N ALA A 169 7.56 7.38 0.50
CA ALA A 169 7.88 8.78 0.78
C ALA A 169 6.73 9.73 0.40
N ASP A 170 6.04 9.48 -0.72
CA ASP A 170 4.92 10.29 -1.17
C ASP A 170 3.70 10.15 -0.23
N VAL A 171 3.43 8.93 0.27
CA VAL A 171 2.42 8.68 1.32
C VAL A 171 2.75 9.46 2.59
N HIS A 172 4.00 9.41 3.06
CA HIS A 172 4.46 10.18 4.23
C HIS A 172 4.21 11.67 4.06
N VAL A 173 4.66 12.25 2.95
CA VAL A 173 4.49 13.69 2.67
C VAL A 173 3.02 14.11 2.72
N ALA A 174 2.12 13.30 2.16
CA ALA A 174 0.69 13.58 2.16
C ALA A 174 0.05 13.48 3.55
N VAL A 175 0.37 12.41 4.29
CA VAL A 175 -0.19 12.15 5.63
C VAL A 175 0.35 13.15 6.64
N GLU A 176 1.66 13.39 6.68
CA GLU A 176 2.28 14.40 7.53
C GLU A 176 1.77 15.81 7.19
N GLY A 177 1.56 16.11 5.91
CA GLY A 177 0.97 17.35 5.46
C GLY A 177 -0.45 17.55 6.00
N TRP A 178 -1.26 16.50 6.02
CA TRP A 178 -2.59 16.54 6.64
C TRP A 178 -2.50 16.71 8.16
N CYS A 179 -1.63 15.96 8.84
CA CYS A 179 -1.42 16.09 10.28
C CYS A 179 -1.07 17.53 10.66
N ALA A 180 -0.08 18.12 9.99
CA ALA A 180 0.36 19.49 10.27
C ALA A 180 -0.74 20.54 10.01
N THR A 181 -1.49 20.40 8.91
CA THR A 181 -2.43 21.44 8.46
C THR A 181 -3.85 21.30 8.99
N VAL A 182 -4.22 20.13 9.52
CA VAL A 182 -5.56 19.83 10.06
C VAL A 182 -5.47 19.43 11.53
N ALA A 183 -4.81 18.30 11.83
CA ALA A 183 -4.83 17.70 13.17
C ALA A 183 -4.11 18.57 14.22
N GLU A 184 -2.90 19.04 13.89
CA GLU A 184 -2.05 19.80 14.80
C GLU A 184 -2.45 21.28 14.84
N ALA A 185 -2.76 21.87 13.69
CA ALA A 185 -3.20 23.26 13.60
C ALA A 185 -4.59 23.48 14.22
N TYR A 186 -5.49 22.49 14.14
CA TYR A 186 -6.89 22.60 14.60
C TYR A 186 -7.37 21.36 15.40
N PRO A 187 -6.72 21.03 16.54
CA PRO A 187 -6.96 19.78 17.25
C PRO A 187 -8.36 19.68 17.88
N ALA A 188 -8.99 20.81 18.21
CA ALA A 188 -10.37 20.82 18.69
C ALA A 188 -11.36 20.42 17.60
N TYR A 189 -11.11 20.83 16.35
CA TYR A 189 -11.94 20.47 15.21
C TYR A 189 -11.79 18.99 14.87
N ALA A 190 -10.56 18.49 14.77
CA ALA A 190 -10.28 17.08 14.50
C ALA A 190 -10.95 16.17 15.56
N ARG A 191 -10.80 16.49 16.85
CA ARG A 191 -11.48 15.73 17.93
C ARG A 191 -12.99 15.74 17.84
N ALA A 192 -13.59 16.87 17.45
CA ALA A 192 -15.04 16.97 17.27
C ALA A 192 -15.55 16.18 16.05
N ARG A 193 -14.67 15.93 15.07
CA ARG A 193 -14.98 15.19 13.84
C ARG A 193 -14.64 13.72 13.88
N ARG A 194 -13.83 13.28 14.86
CA ARG A 194 -13.49 11.87 15.08
C ARG A 194 -14.75 11.00 15.10
N GLY A 195 -14.74 9.90 14.36
CA GLY A 195 -15.88 8.98 14.25
C GLY A 195 -16.92 9.37 13.20
N SER A 196 -16.66 10.41 12.38
CA SER A 196 -17.58 10.83 11.31
C SER A 196 -17.57 9.88 10.10
N HIS A 197 -16.50 9.11 9.92
CA HIS A 197 -16.33 8.14 8.84
C HIS A 197 -15.63 6.89 9.37
N PRO A 198 -16.30 6.09 10.21
CA PRO A 198 -15.66 4.99 10.92
C PRO A 198 -14.98 4.01 9.95
N PRO A 199 -13.70 3.69 10.13
CA PRO A 199 -12.96 2.83 9.21
C PRO A 199 -13.55 1.42 9.09
N ALA A 200 -13.75 0.97 7.86
CA ALA A 200 -14.24 -0.36 7.54
C ALA A 200 -13.21 -1.45 7.92
N PHE A 201 -11.92 -1.16 7.78
CA PHE A 201 -10.87 -2.14 8.12
C PHE A 201 -10.87 -2.51 9.61
N LEU A 202 -11.25 -1.60 10.51
CA LEU A 202 -11.40 -1.91 11.94
C LEU A 202 -12.54 -2.89 12.19
N ALA A 203 -13.65 -2.75 11.49
CA ALA A 203 -14.77 -3.69 11.57
C ALA A 203 -14.38 -5.07 11.00
N GLU A 204 -13.51 -5.11 10.01
CA GLU A 204 -12.97 -6.38 9.47
C GLU A 204 -11.98 -7.03 10.45
N ARG A 205 -11.03 -6.26 11.01
CA ARG A 205 -10.10 -6.75 12.05
C ARG A 205 -10.85 -7.36 13.24
N ALA A 206 -11.88 -6.67 13.74
CA ALA A 206 -12.70 -7.19 14.84
C ALA A 206 -13.44 -8.49 14.48
N ARG A 207 -13.88 -8.65 13.22
CA ARG A 207 -14.49 -9.90 12.74
C ARG A 207 -13.47 -11.03 12.68
N ILE A 208 -12.27 -10.78 12.17
CA ILE A 208 -11.17 -11.75 12.11
C ILE A 208 -10.78 -12.20 13.52
N ASP A 209 -10.59 -11.28 14.45
CA ASP A 209 -10.22 -11.58 15.84
C ASP A 209 -11.26 -12.48 16.53
N ALA A 210 -12.55 -12.22 16.29
CA ALA A 210 -13.62 -13.06 16.81
C ALA A 210 -13.58 -14.50 16.25
N VAL A 211 -13.19 -14.66 14.98
CA VAL A 211 -13.00 -15.98 14.36
C VAL A 211 -11.77 -16.68 14.95
N VAL A 212 -10.64 -15.97 15.06
CA VAL A 212 -9.40 -16.51 15.64
C VAL A 212 -9.63 -16.96 17.08
N ALA A 213 -10.30 -16.14 17.89
CA ALA A 213 -10.65 -16.47 19.28
C ALA A 213 -11.53 -17.73 19.35
N ARG A 214 -12.49 -17.89 18.43
CA ARG A 214 -13.37 -19.08 18.34
C ARG A 214 -12.57 -20.33 17.96
N VAL A 215 -11.67 -20.23 16.99
CA VAL A 215 -10.81 -21.35 16.57
C VAL A 215 -9.87 -21.74 17.72
N ALA A 216 -9.25 -20.77 18.39
CA ALA A 216 -8.39 -21.00 19.54
C ALA A 216 -9.16 -21.64 20.72
N ALA A 217 -10.41 -21.24 20.98
CA ALA A 217 -11.26 -21.87 21.97
C ALA A 217 -11.60 -23.32 21.60
N ARG A 218 -11.95 -23.59 20.33
CA ARG A 218 -12.24 -24.96 19.84
C ARG A 218 -11.02 -25.87 19.92
N ARG A 219 -9.83 -25.37 19.56
CA ARG A 219 -8.57 -26.12 19.69
C ARG A 219 -8.31 -26.49 21.15
N ARG A 220 -8.41 -25.54 22.08
CA ARG A 220 -8.27 -25.79 23.52
C ARG A 220 -9.27 -26.84 24.05
N ALA A 221 -10.53 -26.77 23.62
CA ALA A 221 -11.55 -27.75 24.01
C ALA A 221 -11.25 -29.16 23.47
N ALA A 222 -10.74 -29.29 22.24
CA ALA A 222 -10.33 -30.57 21.65
C ALA A 222 -9.06 -31.14 22.28
N SER A 223 -8.14 -30.29 22.74
CA SER A 223 -6.93 -30.71 23.47
C SER A 223 -7.24 -31.12 24.92
N GLY A 224 -8.24 -30.50 25.55
CA GLY A 224 -8.64 -30.79 26.93
C GLY A 224 -9.42 -32.09 27.12
N THR A 225 -10.07 -32.62 26.08
CA THR A 225 -10.82 -33.89 26.13
C THR A 225 -9.94 -35.14 25.90
N GLY A 226 -8.67 -34.97 25.54
CA GLY A 226 -7.72 -36.09 25.36
C GLY A 226 -6.92 -36.49 26.61
N GLY A 227 -7.00 -35.72 27.70
CA GLY A 227 -6.18 -35.92 28.91
C GLY A 227 -6.87 -36.56 30.12
N ALA A 228 -8.15 -36.93 30.01
CA ALA A 228 -8.94 -37.45 31.13
C ALA A 228 -9.20 -38.98 31.05
N ALA A 229 -8.37 -39.71 30.32
CA ALA A 229 -8.40 -41.18 30.26
C ALA A 229 -6.96 -41.72 30.22
N GLY A 230 -6.35 -41.90 31.41
CA GLY A 230 -5.02 -42.48 31.60
C GLY A 230 -4.75 -42.73 33.06
#